data_AF-A0A645IA60-F1
#
_entry.id   AF-A0A645IA60-F1
#
_cell.length_a   1.000
_cell.length_b   1.000
_cell.length_c   1.000
_cell.angle_alpha   90.00
_cell.angle_beta   90.00
_cell.angle_gamma   90.00
#
_symmetry.space_group_name_H-M   'P 1'
#
loop_
_entity.id
_entity.type
_entity.pdbx_description
1 polymer ?
#
loop_
_entity_poly.entity_id
_entity_poly.type
_entity_poly.pdbx_seq_one_letter_code
_entity_poly.pdbx_strand_id
1 'polypeptide(L)'
;MWWTLGAKIRKIRPYWYLNYTKEDARKFLEKEFGWQYYGGHHLENRMTSFYHSIYAPQKFGVDFRNNTLSALVRMGKMTREEALREYNTPPHIEDGLLDYFKKRLQLSDSEYERIMSEPPKSWWEFPTYKKRFERLRPLFAVLAKANLVPMSFYLKYCFPRAES
;
A
#
# COMPACT_ATOMS: atom_id res chain seq x y z
N MET A 1 -22.23 9.26 -9.04
CA MET A 1 -22.53 9.62 -10.45
C MET A 1 -22.77 11.10 -10.64
N TRP A 2 -23.56 11.78 -9.79
CA TRP A 2 -23.81 13.22 -9.84
C TRP A 2 -22.58 14.10 -10.07
N TRP A 3 -21.50 13.90 -9.31
CA TRP A 3 -20.29 14.72 -9.40
C TRP A 3 -19.56 14.62 -10.74
N THR A 4 -19.59 13.43 -11.36
CA THR A 4 -18.96 13.18 -12.66
C THR A 4 -19.88 13.56 -13.83
N LEU A 5 -21.17 13.23 -13.73
CA LEU A 5 -22.14 13.38 -14.82
C LEU A 5 -22.89 14.71 -14.80
N GLY A 6 -23.34 15.16 -13.63
CA GLY A 6 -24.06 16.42 -13.45
C GLY A 6 -23.11 17.60 -13.25
N ALA A 7 -22.27 17.55 -12.21
CA ALA A 7 -21.41 18.66 -11.84
C ALA A 7 -20.14 18.80 -12.71
N LYS A 8 -19.81 17.80 -13.53
CA LYS A 8 -18.66 17.80 -14.48
C LYS A 8 -17.34 18.29 -13.87
N ILE A 9 -17.06 17.91 -12.61
CA ILE A 9 -15.86 18.37 -11.89
C ILE A 9 -14.59 17.94 -12.64
N ARG A 10 -13.72 18.92 -12.94
CA ARG A 10 -12.39 18.67 -13.51
C ARG A 10 -11.37 18.43 -12.40
N LYS A 11 -10.56 17.37 -12.52
CA LYS A 11 -9.49 17.05 -11.57
C LYS A 11 -8.15 17.50 -12.13
N ILE A 12 -7.62 18.59 -11.61
CA ILE A 12 -6.25 19.05 -11.92
C ILE A 12 -5.31 18.46 -10.86
N ARG A 13 -4.08 18.09 -11.26
CA ARG A 13 -3.04 17.57 -10.37
C ARG A 13 -1.84 18.52 -10.32
N PRO A 14 -1.87 19.59 -9.50
CA PRO A 14 -0.84 20.63 -9.52
C PRO A 14 0.59 20.10 -9.35
N TYR A 15 0.77 19.08 -8.51
CA TYR A 15 2.07 18.44 -8.27
C TYR A 15 2.73 17.85 -9.52
N TRP A 16 1.98 17.59 -10.60
CA TRP A 16 2.54 17.07 -11.86
C TRP A 16 3.34 18.12 -12.63
N TYR A 17 3.23 19.39 -12.25
CA TYR A 17 3.91 20.52 -12.88
C TYR A 17 5.05 21.09 -12.03
N LEU A 18 5.35 20.46 -10.90
CA LEU A 18 6.43 20.88 -10.00
C LEU A 18 7.64 19.97 -10.20
N ASN A 19 8.84 20.57 -10.28
CA ASN A 19 10.10 19.83 -10.28
C ASN A 19 10.46 19.43 -8.83
N TYR A 20 9.69 18.50 -8.27
CA TYR A 20 9.83 18.02 -6.91
C TYR A 20 10.54 16.67 -6.88
N THR A 21 11.54 16.51 -6.00
CA THR A 21 12.11 15.20 -5.65
C THR A 21 12.00 14.95 -4.14
N LYS A 22 11.83 13.69 -3.75
CA LYS A 22 11.79 13.32 -2.32
C LYS A 22 13.15 13.52 -1.65
N GLU A 23 14.22 13.32 -2.41
CA GLU A 23 15.60 13.45 -1.95
C GLU A 23 15.90 14.88 -1.54
N ASP A 24 15.55 15.86 -2.38
CA ASP A 24 15.81 17.27 -2.09
C ASP A 24 14.94 17.76 -0.93
N ALA A 25 13.68 17.31 -0.87
CA ALA A 25 12.79 17.62 0.24
C ALA A 25 13.31 17.05 1.57
N ARG A 26 13.85 15.82 1.58
CA ARG A 26 14.45 15.22 2.78
C ARG A 26 15.65 16.01 3.27
N LYS A 27 16.60 16.32 2.38
CA LYS A 27 17.79 17.14 2.72
C LYS A 27 17.42 18.49 3.32
N PHE A 28 16.42 19.15 2.74
CA PHE A 28 15.89 20.41 3.26
C PHE A 28 15.31 20.24 4.67
N LEU A 29 14.50 19.21 4.91
CA LEU A 29 13.90 18.94 6.21
C LEU A 29 14.94 18.57 7.29
N GLU A 30 15.94 17.77 6.93
CA GLU A 30 17.06 17.43 7.82
C GLU A 30 17.83 18.68 8.21
N LYS A 31 18.16 19.54 7.24
CA LYS A 31 18.96 20.74 7.45
C LYS A 31 18.24 21.82 8.26
N GLU A 32 17.00 22.13 7.89
CA GLU A 32 16.28 23.29 8.46
C GLU A 32 15.50 22.96 9.73
N PHE A 33 15.11 21.69 9.91
CA PHE A 33 14.22 21.27 10.99
C PHE A 33 14.75 20.09 11.81
N GLY A 34 15.96 19.58 11.50
CA GLY A 34 16.54 18.44 12.22
C GLY A 34 15.75 17.15 12.05
N TRP A 35 14.93 17.04 10.99
CA TRP A 35 14.12 15.86 10.72
C TRP A 35 15.01 14.62 10.55
N GLN A 36 14.52 13.45 10.97
CA GLN A 36 15.24 12.18 10.88
C GLN A 36 14.50 11.21 9.97
N TYR A 37 15.24 10.52 9.10
CA TYR A 37 14.65 9.55 8.19
C TYR A 37 14.29 8.25 8.91
N TYR A 38 13.02 7.90 8.89
CA TYR A 38 12.46 6.71 9.56
C TYR A 38 12.50 5.43 8.69
N GLY A 39 13.31 5.41 7.62
CA GLY A 39 13.61 4.17 6.87
C GLY A 39 12.53 3.66 5.91
N GLY A 40 11.46 4.41 5.62
CA GLY A 40 10.42 3.91 4.71
C GLY A 40 9.28 4.87 4.40
N HIS A 41 8.13 4.33 4.02
CA HIS A 41 6.88 5.07 3.82
C HIS A 41 5.95 4.84 5.01
N HIS A 42 5.53 5.93 5.67
CA HIS A 42 4.59 5.91 6.80
C HIS A 42 5.10 5.24 8.09
N LEU A 43 6.41 5.00 8.23
CA LEU A 43 6.94 4.35 9.43
C LEU A 43 7.10 5.30 10.63
N GLU A 44 6.83 6.60 10.44
CA GLU A 44 6.61 7.54 11.56
C GLU A 44 5.38 7.14 12.41
N ASN A 45 4.44 6.41 11.82
CA ASN A 45 3.27 5.90 12.52
C ASN A 45 3.54 4.49 13.03
N ARG A 46 3.56 4.30 14.35
CA ARG A 46 3.80 3.00 14.99
C ARG A 46 2.84 1.89 14.56
N MET A 47 1.58 2.20 14.25
CA MET A 47 0.62 1.21 13.73
C MET A 47 1.04 0.75 12.34
N THR A 48 1.40 1.69 11.46
CA THR A 48 1.85 1.35 10.11
C THR A 48 3.20 0.66 10.11
N SER A 49 4.12 1.07 11.00
CA SER A 49 5.39 0.38 11.24
C SER A 49 5.15 -1.07 11.63
N PHE A 50 4.29 -1.33 12.63
CA PHE A 50 3.93 -2.70 13.03
C PHE A 50 3.28 -3.49 11.88
N TYR A 51 2.36 -2.87 11.13
CA TYR A 51 1.69 -3.52 10.01
C TYR A 51 2.67 -3.93 8.89
N HIS A 52 3.58 -3.03 8.50
CA HIS A 52 4.51 -3.25 7.40
C HIS A 52 5.72 -4.12 7.76
N SER A 53 6.19 -4.09 9.01
CA SER A 53 7.41 -4.80 9.43
C SER A 53 7.14 -6.15 10.10
N ILE A 54 6.00 -6.31 10.79
CA ILE A 54 5.65 -7.51 11.55
C ILE A 54 4.42 -8.20 10.97
N TYR A 55 3.25 -7.54 11.03
CA TYR A 55 1.99 -8.23 10.81
C TYR A 55 1.81 -8.74 9.37
N ALA A 56 1.98 -7.88 8.36
CA ALA A 56 1.78 -8.29 6.98
C ALA A 56 2.85 -9.27 6.46
N PRO A 57 4.16 -9.07 6.74
CA PRO A 57 5.19 -10.02 6.32
C PRO A 57 5.02 -11.39 6.98
N GLN A 58 4.79 -11.44 8.29
CA GLN A 58 4.77 -12.70 9.04
C GLN A 58 3.45 -13.45 8.88
N LYS A 59 2.30 -12.75 8.92
CA LYS A 59 0.98 -13.41 8.86
C LYS A 59 0.44 -13.59 7.44
N PHE A 60 0.71 -12.65 6.54
CA PHE A 60 0.14 -12.65 5.18
C PHE A 60 1.18 -12.95 4.09
N GLY A 61 2.47 -13.02 4.42
CA GLY A 61 3.54 -13.15 3.43
C GLY A 61 3.61 -11.94 2.49
N VAL A 62 3.10 -10.77 2.93
CA VAL A 62 3.06 -9.55 2.11
C VAL A 62 4.12 -8.58 2.60
N ASP A 63 5.03 -8.25 1.69
CA ASP A 63 6.06 -7.23 1.92
C ASP A 63 5.81 -5.99 1.06
N PHE A 64 5.50 -4.88 1.73
CA PHE A 64 5.19 -3.59 1.11
C PHE A 64 6.41 -2.84 0.57
N ARG A 65 7.65 -3.27 0.89
CA ARG A 65 8.88 -2.72 0.29
C ARG A 65 8.90 -2.93 -1.22
N ASN A 66 8.20 -3.94 -1.72
CA ASN A 66 8.07 -4.23 -3.15
C ASN A 66 7.66 -2.99 -3.98
N ASN A 67 6.76 -2.16 -3.46
CA ASN A 67 6.23 -0.98 -4.14
C ASN A 67 7.31 0.08 -4.30
N THR A 68 8.07 0.34 -3.24
CA THR A 68 9.16 1.32 -3.21
C THR A 68 10.31 0.86 -4.09
N LEU A 69 10.77 -0.38 -3.91
CA LEU A 69 11.87 -0.95 -4.68
C LEU A 69 11.55 -1.01 -6.18
N SER A 70 10.35 -1.46 -6.54
CA SER A 70 9.90 -1.47 -7.95
C SER A 70 9.77 -0.06 -8.53
N ALA A 71 9.44 0.95 -7.73
CA ALA A 71 9.43 2.33 -8.18
C ALA A 71 10.85 2.85 -8.44
N LEU A 72 11.80 2.58 -7.53
CA LEU A 72 13.20 2.99 -7.69
C LEU A 72 13.84 2.39 -8.94
N VAL A 73 13.60 1.09 -9.20
CA VAL A 73 14.06 0.41 -10.41
C VAL A 73 13.49 1.06 -11.68
N ARG A 74 12.17 1.31 -11.73
CA ARG A 74 11.52 1.93 -12.89
C ARG A 74 11.96 3.37 -13.13
N MET A 75 12.40 4.07 -12.09
CA MET A 75 12.95 5.43 -12.19
C MET A 75 14.45 5.45 -12.53
N GLY A 76 15.10 4.29 -12.68
CA GLY A 76 16.53 4.19 -12.91
C GLY A 76 17.39 4.65 -11.72
N LYS A 77 16.82 4.69 -10.51
CA LYS A 77 17.51 5.12 -9.28
C LYS A 77 18.23 3.97 -8.56
N MET A 78 17.93 2.74 -8.94
CA MET A 78 18.47 1.51 -8.37
C MET A 78 18.42 0.42 -9.44
N THR A 79 19.41 -0.47 -9.48
CA THR A 79 19.39 -1.64 -10.37
C THR A 79 18.40 -2.69 -9.88
N ARG A 80 17.97 -3.60 -10.77
CA ARG A 80 17.08 -4.70 -10.39
C ARG A 80 17.74 -5.64 -9.39
N GLU A 81 19.04 -5.88 -9.56
CA GLU A 81 19.85 -6.76 -8.73
C GLU A 81 20.01 -6.20 -7.32
N GLU A 82 20.22 -4.89 -7.17
CA GLU A 82 20.20 -4.21 -5.87
C GLU A 82 18.84 -4.31 -5.19
N ALA A 83 17.76 -4.02 -5.92
CA ALA A 83 16.41 -4.11 -5.37
C ALA A 83 16.06 -5.53 -4.90
N LEU A 84 16.47 -6.56 -5.64
CA LEU A 84 16.27 -7.95 -5.24
C LEU A 84 17.11 -8.33 -4.03
N ARG A 85 18.37 -7.88 -3.95
CA ARG A 85 19.21 -8.10 -2.76
C ARG A 85 18.56 -7.50 -1.52
N GLU A 86 18.07 -6.27 -1.60
CA GLU A 86 17.37 -5.61 -0.49
C GLU A 86 16.06 -6.33 -0.13
N TYR A 87 15.25 -6.70 -1.12
CA TYR A 87 13.98 -7.39 -0.90
C TYR A 87 14.15 -8.76 -0.19
N ASN A 88 15.26 -9.45 -0.47
CA ASN A 88 15.57 -10.74 0.15
C ASN A 88 16.14 -10.63 1.58
N THR A 89 16.27 -9.43 2.14
CA THR A 89 16.57 -9.23 3.56
C THR A 89 15.27 -9.11 4.36
N PRO A 90 15.23 -9.46 5.67
CA PRO A 90 14.03 -9.23 6.47
C PRO A 90 13.70 -7.71 6.59
N PRO A 91 12.42 -7.33 6.73
CA PRO A 91 12.05 -5.95 7.04
C PRO A 91 12.69 -5.48 8.34
N HIS A 92 13.10 -4.22 8.39
CA HIS A 92 13.55 -3.60 9.64
C HIS A 92 12.37 -3.48 10.62
N ILE A 93 12.60 -3.91 11.86
CA ILE A 93 11.65 -3.81 12.98
C ILE A 93 12.28 -2.89 14.02
N GLU A 94 11.57 -1.84 14.42
CA GLU A 94 12.01 -0.93 15.48
C GLU A 94 12.03 -1.64 16.84
N ASP A 95 13.05 -1.39 17.64
CA ASP A 95 13.19 -1.97 18.97
C ASP A 95 11.99 -1.63 19.87
N GLY A 96 11.44 -2.65 20.54
CA GLY A 96 10.28 -2.51 21.42
C GLY A 96 8.94 -2.23 20.72
N LEU A 97 8.89 -2.20 19.38
CA LEU A 97 7.65 -1.96 18.63
C LEU A 97 6.58 -3.01 18.94
N LEU A 98 6.97 -4.28 19.01
CA LEU A 98 6.06 -5.38 19.33
C LEU A 98 5.49 -5.24 20.74
N ASP A 99 6.35 -4.97 21.73
CA ASP A 99 5.92 -4.82 23.13
C ASP A 99 4.99 -3.62 23.30
N TYR A 100 5.31 -2.51 22.63
CA TYR A 100 4.42 -1.35 22.57
C TYR A 100 3.06 -1.74 22.00
N PHE A 101 3.01 -2.50 20.91
CA PHE A 101 1.76 -2.90 20.27
C PHE A 101 0.93 -3.85 21.14
N LYS A 102 1.55 -4.90 21.70
CA LYS A 102 0.91 -5.83 22.65
C LYS A 102 0.31 -5.07 23.83
N LYS A 103 1.08 -4.16 24.43
CA LYS A 103 0.62 -3.31 25.55
C LYS A 103 -0.58 -2.44 25.17
N ARG A 104 -0.54 -1.78 24.00
CA ARG A 104 -1.61 -0.87 23.55
C ARG A 104 -2.91 -1.59 23.22
N LEU A 105 -2.83 -2.83 22.73
CA LEU A 105 -4.00 -3.67 22.45
C LEU A 105 -4.39 -4.59 23.61
N GLN A 106 -3.67 -4.55 24.72
CA GLN A 106 -3.89 -5.40 25.91
C GLN A 106 -3.82 -6.90 25.57
N LEU A 107 -2.90 -7.28 24.69
CA LEU A 107 -2.68 -8.67 24.28
C LEU A 107 -1.69 -9.36 25.21
N SER A 108 -2.02 -10.58 25.66
CA SER A 108 -1.04 -11.50 26.23
C SER A 108 -0.15 -12.07 25.12
N ASP A 109 1.02 -12.61 25.50
CA ASP A 109 1.89 -13.30 24.54
C ASP A 109 1.19 -14.51 23.90
N SER A 110 0.43 -15.27 24.69
CA SER A 110 -0.35 -16.42 24.19
C SER A 110 -1.44 -16.02 23.20
N GLU A 111 -2.11 -14.89 23.42
CA GLU A 111 -3.14 -14.40 22.50
C GLU A 111 -2.51 -13.87 21.21
N TYR A 112 -1.40 -13.16 21.32
CA TYR A 112 -0.64 -12.69 20.17
C TYR A 112 -0.16 -13.85 19.30
N GLU A 113 0.46 -14.87 19.90
CA GLU A 113 0.95 -16.06 19.19
C GLU A 113 -0.19 -16.82 18.50
N ARG A 114 -1.32 -17.00 19.21
CA ARG A 114 -2.53 -17.60 18.62
C ARG A 114 -2.99 -16.81 17.40
N ILE A 115 -3.12 -15.49 17.52
CA ILE A 115 -3.56 -14.64 16.40
C ILE A 115 -2.56 -14.73 15.25
N MET A 116 -1.25 -14.66 15.50
CA MET A 116 -0.24 -14.66 14.43
C MET A 116 -0.11 -16.00 13.72
N SER A 117 -0.43 -17.12 14.40
CA SER A 117 -0.38 -18.47 13.82
C SER A 117 -1.66 -18.88 13.07
N GLU A 118 -2.77 -18.17 13.28
CA GLU A 118 -4.01 -18.42 12.55
C GLU A 118 -3.86 -18.16 11.04
N PRO A 119 -4.42 -19.04 10.17
CA PRO A 119 -4.42 -18.83 8.73
C PRO A 119 -4.99 -17.46 8.35
N PRO A 120 -4.31 -16.69 7.47
CA PRO A 120 -4.79 -15.39 7.05
C PRO A 120 -6.09 -15.52 6.26
N LYS A 121 -7.09 -14.74 6.64
CA LYS A 121 -8.31 -14.57 5.84
C LYS A 121 -8.15 -13.44 4.85
N SER A 122 -8.61 -13.68 3.63
CA SER A 122 -8.54 -12.75 2.53
C SER A 122 -9.88 -12.07 2.26
N TRP A 123 -9.82 -10.91 1.59
CA TRP A 123 -11.00 -10.05 1.39
C TRP A 123 -12.16 -10.73 0.64
N TRP A 124 -11.89 -11.77 -0.18
CA TRP A 124 -12.93 -12.47 -0.96
C TRP A 124 -13.74 -13.49 -0.14
N GLU A 125 -13.28 -13.84 1.05
CA GLU A 125 -14.02 -14.69 1.99
C GLU A 125 -15.18 -13.93 2.64
N PHE A 126 -15.21 -12.60 2.48
CA PHE A 126 -16.24 -11.73 3.02
C PHE A 126 -17.21 -11.24 1.93
N PRO A 127 -18.45 -10.89 2.28
CA PRO A 127 -19.40 -10.30 1.33
C PRO A 127 -18.87 -8.97 0.77
N THR A 128 -18.66 -8.89 -0.55
CA THR A 128 -18.22 -7.67 -1.23
C THR A 128 -19.06 -7.41 -2.49
N TYR A 129 -18.96 -6.19 -3.03
CA TYR A 129 -19.59 -5.84 -4.31
C TYR A 129 -18.90 -6.47 -5.53
N LYS A 130 -17.82 -7.24 -5.36
CA LYS A 130 -17.03 -7.75 -6.49
C LYS A 130 -17.86 -8.58 -7.47
N LYS A 131 -18.70 -9.50 -6.97
CA LYS A 131 -19.60 -10.30 -7.82
C LYS A 131 -20.55 -9.43 -8.64
N ARG A 132 -20.97 -8.27 -8.11
CA ARG A 132 -21.81 -7.31 -8.86
C ARG A 132 -20.99 -6.62 -9.95
N PHE A 133 -19.75 -6.22 -9.66
CA PHE A 133 -18.86 -5.59 -10.65
C PHE A 133 -18.48 -6.53 -11.80
N GLU A 134 -18.27 -7.82 -11.51
CA GLU A 134 -18.03 -8.86 -12.51
C GLU A 134 -19.27 -9.09 -13.39
N ARG A 135 -20.46 -9.24 -12.81
CA ARG A 135 -21.72 -9.42 -13.56
C ARG A 135 -22.03 -8.22 -14.46
N LEU A 136 -21.79 -7.01 -13.96
CA LEU A 136 -22.03 -5.76 -14.69
C LEU A 136 -20.83 -5.33 -15.54
N ARG A 137 -19.89 -6.23 -15.85
CA ARG A 137 -18.71 -5.93 -16.67
C ARG A 137 -19.01 -5.19 -17.98
N PRO A 138 -20.05 -5.56 -18.78
CA PRO A 138 -20.37 -4.81 -20.00
C PRO A 138 -20.74 -3.35 -19.74
N LEU A 139 -21.52 -3.08 -18.68
CA LEU A 139 -21.86 -1.71 -18.27
C LEU A 139 -20.61 -0.93 -17.90
N PHE A 140 -19.75 -1.50 -17.05
CA PHE A 140 -18.51 -0.82 -16.63
C PHE A 140 -17.51 -0.62 -17.78
N ALA A 141 -17.52 -1.48 -18.81
CA ALA A 141 -16.72 -1.28 -20.01
C ALA A 141 -17.16 -0.02 -20.78
N VAL A 142 -18.47 0.19 -20.95
CA VAL A 142 -19.01 1.40 -21.60
C VAL A 142 -18.67 2.64 -20.77
N LEU A 143 -18.90 2.59 -19.46
CA LEU A 143 -18.60 3.71 -18.57
C LEU A 143 -17.10 4.06 -18.53
N ALA A 144 -16.22 3.04 -18.59
CA ALA A 144 -14.78 3.26 -18.63
C ALA A 144 -14.32 3.89 -19.96
N LYS A 145 -14.84 3.41 -21.11
CA LYS A 145 -14.56 4.01 -22.43
C LYS A 145 -15.07 5.45 -22.53
N ALA A 146 -16.17 5.77 -21.84
CA ALA A 146 -16.70 7.12 -21.75
C ALA A 146 -15.98 8.02 -20.71
N ASN A 147 -14.88 7.55 -20.09
CA ASN A 147 -14.14 8.25 -19.02
C ASN A 147 -14.99 8.61 -17.79
N LEU A 148 -16.10 7.93 -17.56
CA LEU A 148 -16.98 8.13 -16.40
C LEU A 148 -16.53 7.32 -15.18
N VAL A 149 -15.82 6.23 -15.43
CA VAL A 149 -15.19 5.38 -14.42
C VAL A 149 -13.73 5.18 -14.83
N PRO A 150 -12.75 5.23 -13.90
CA PRO A 150 -11.35 4.99 -14.26
C PRO A 150 -11.14 3.62 -14.90
N MET A 151 -10.35 3.54 -15.97
CA MET A 151 -10.03 2.26 -16.60
C MET A 151 -9.37 1.27 -15.62
N SER A 152 -8.58 1.77 -14.68
CA SER A 152 -7.98 0.96 -13.61
C SER A 152 -9.02 0.28 -12.72
N PHE A 153 -10.18 0.91 -12.48
CA PHE A 153 -11.27 0.27 -11.75
C PHE A 153 -11.84 -0.90 -12.55
N TYR A 154 -12.13 -0.68 -13.84
CA TYR A 154 -12.68 -1.71 -14.72
C TYR A 154 -11.76 -2.94 -14.77
N LEU A 155 -10.46 -2.72 -15.00
CA LEU A 155 -9.47 -3.80 -15.07
C LEU A 155 -9.32 -4.56 -13.75
N LYS A 156 -9.36 -3.86 -12.60
CA LYS A 156 -9.12 -4.46 -11.29
C LYS A 156 -10.33 -5.21 -10.73
N TYR A 157 -11.54 -4.70 -10.94
CA TYR A 157 -12.72 -5.17 -10.20
C TYR A 157 -13.73 -5.94 -11.05
N CYS A 158 -13.77 -5.73 -12.36
CA CYS A 158 -14.77 -6.35 -13.24
C CYS A 158 -14.34 -7.70 -13.84
N PHE A 159 -13.13 -8.17 -13.54
CA PHE A 159 -12.62 -9.47 -13.98
C PHE A 159 -12.54 -10.45 -12.80
N PRO A 160 -12.80 -11.75 -13.02
CA PRO A 160 -12.53 -12.77 -12.01
C PRO A 160 -11.05 -12.72 -11.63
N ARG A 161 -10.75 -13.07 -10.39
CA ARG A 161 -9.36 -13.20 -9.97
C ARG A 161 -8.75 -14.37 -10.73
N ALA A 162 -7.50 -14.25 -11.18
CA ALA A 162 -6.73 -15.43 -11.52
C ALA A 162 -6.62 -16.30 -10.25
N GLU A 163 -6.86 -17.59 -10.39
CA GLU A 163 -6.57 -18.53 -9.30
C GLU A 163 -5.06 -18.48 -9.03
N SER A 164 -4.72 -18.47 -7.75
CA SER A 164 -3.36 -18.42 -7.20
C SER A 164 -3.06 -19.76 -6.58
#